data_AF-A0A9D4BKI0-F1
#
_entry.id   AF-A0A9D4BKI0-F1
#
_cell.length_a   1.000
_cell.length_b   1.000
_cell.length_c   1.000
_cell.angle_alpha   90.00
_cell.angle_beta   90.00
_cell.angle_gamma   90.00
#
_symmetry.space_group_name_H-M   'P 1'
#
loop_
_entity.id
_entity.type
_entity.pdbx_description
1 polymer ?
#
loop_
_entity_poly.entity_id
_entity_poly.type
_entity_poly.pdbx_seq_one_letter_code
_entity_poly.pdbx_strand_id
1 'polypeptide(L)'
;MRSKGLKRGYNGRFVETELKKVDSKKREDLLRTKVPSQSTSRVPLVITFSGVVPNIGHILRKHLATLHTSDRMKNVFPESP
;
A
#
# COMPACT_ATOMS: atom_id res chain seq x y z
N MET A 1 -2.29 -21.48 7.48
CA MET A 1 -1.74 -20.13 7.22
C MET A 1 -0.69 -19.68 8.21
N ARG A 2 -0.87 -19.94 9.51
CA ARG A 2 0.07 -19.59 10.59
C ARG A 2 1.53 -19.98 10.34
N SER A 3 1.79 -21.20 9.86
CA SER A 3 3.14 -21.70 9.56
C SER A 3 3.86 -20.90 8.47
N LYS A 4 3.15 -20.39 7.46
CA LYS A 4 3.73 -19.56 6.39
C LYS A 4 4.12 -18.17 6.90
N GLY A 5 3.35 -17.60 7.84
CA GLY A 5 3.69 -16.31 8.46
C GLY A 5 4.92 -16.39 9.35
N LEU A 6 5.03 -17.46 10.15
CA LEU A 6 6.20 -17.70 11.00
C LEU A 6 7.48 -17.91 10.18
N LYS A 7 7.41 -18.67 9.08
CA LYS A 7 8.54 -18.86 8.15
C LYS A 7 9.02 -17.57 7.49
N ARG A 8 8.16 -16.55 7.39
CA ARG A 8 8.49 -15.22 6.85
C ARG A 8 9.04 -14.25 7.93
N GLY A 9 9.20 -14.71 9.17
CA GLY A 9 9.75 -13.91 10.27
C GLY A 9 8.73 -13.04 11.01
N TYR A 10 7.43 -13.20 10.75
CA TYR A 10 6.41 -12.46 11.49
C TYR A 10 6.25 -12.99 12.92
N ASN A 11 6.04 -12.08 13.87
CA ASN A 11 5.78 -12.44 15.27
C ASN A 11 4.53 -13.34 15.37
N GLY A 12 4.64 -14.49 16.02
CA GLY A 12 3.55 -15.45 16.15
C GLY A 12 2.29 -14.89 16.83
N ARG A 13 2.46 -14.00 17.83
CA ARG A 13 1.35 -13.35 18.51
C ARG A 13 0.61 -12.38 17.59
N PHE A 14 1.36 -11.67 16.75
CA PHE A 14 0.80 -10.80 15.71
C PHE A 14 -0.01 -11.60 14.70
N VAL A 15 0.56 -12.69 14.17
CA VAL A 15 -0.12 -13.58 13.20
C VAL A 15 -1.42 -14.13 13.78
N GLU A 16 -1.39 -14.61 15.02
CA GLU A 16 -2.58 -15.16 15.67
C GLU A 16 -3.68 -14.10 15.90
N THR A 17 -3.27 -12.89 16.29
CA THR A 17 -4.20 -11.78 16.51
C THR A 17 -4.90 -11.37 15.22
N GLU A 18 -4.15 -11.29 14.11
CA GLU A 18 -4.72 -10.94 12.80
C GLU A 18 -5.63 -12.05 12.25
N LEU A 19 -5.27 -13.32 12.43
CA LEU A 19 -6.14 -14.44 12.02
C LEU A 19 -7.48 -14.42 12.76
N LYS A 20 -7.47 -14.21 14.09
CA LYS A 20 -8.71 -14.08 14.87
C LYS A 20 -9.57 -12.92 14.43
N LYS A 21 -8.96 -11.78 14.05
CA LYS A 21 -9.71 -10.63 13.52
C LYS A 21 -10.41 -10.97 12.21
N VAL A 22 -9.77 -11.74 11.33
CA VAL A 22 -10.37 -12.17 10.05
C VAL A 22 -11.52 -13.14 10.31
N ASP A 23 -11.36 -14.11 11.22
CA ASP A 23 -12.41 -15.07 11.56
C ASP A 23 -13.68 -14.39 12.14
N SER A 24 -13.51 -13.27 12.84
CA SER A 24 -14.62 -12.49 13.40
C SER A 24 -15.39 -11.62 12.38
N LYS A 25 -14.87 -11.46 11.16
CA LYS A 25 -15.50 -10.60 10.13
C LYS A 25 -16.50 -11.41 9.29
N LYS A 26 -17.65 -10.79 9.01
CA LYS A 26 -18.64 -11.37 8.11
C LYS A 26 -18.14 -11.35 6.66
N ARG A 27 -18.54 -12.34 5.87
CA ARG A 27 -18.10 -12.52 4.48
C ARG A 27 -18.42 -11.30 3.63
N GLU A 28 -19.60 -10.70 3.82
CA GLU A 28 -20.05 -9.56 3.04
C GLU A 28 -19.13 -8.35 3.25
N ASP A 29 -18.63 -8.15 4.46
CA ASP A 29 -17.72 -7.05 4.80
C ASP A 29 -16.31 -7.28 4.26
N LEU A 30 -15.91 -8.54 4.06
CA LEU A 30 -14.64 -8.90 3.42
C LEU A 30 -14.66 -8.70 1.90
N LEU A 31 -15.85 -8.79 1.29
CA LEU A 31 -16.02 -8.63 -0.16
C LEU A 31 -16.27 -7.19 -0.60
N ARG A 32 -16.36 -6.24 0.34
CA ARG A 32 -16.50 -4.82 -0.01
C ARG A 32 -15.20 -4.31 -0.64
N THR A 33 -15.25 -4.04 -1.93
CA THR A 33 -14.18 -3.33 -2.62
C THR A 33 -14.09 -1.92 -2.06
N LYS A 34 -12.87 -1.48 -1.71
CA LYS A 34 -12.65 -0.11 -1.27
C LYS A 34 -13.02 0.81 -2.43
N VAL A 35 -14.08 1.61 -2.26
CA VAL A 35 -14.37 2.69 -3.20
C VAL A 35 -13.23 3.70 -3.03
N PRO A 36 -12.50 4.06 -4.11
CA PRO A 36 -11.49 5.11 -4.02
C PRO A 36 -12.16 6.38 -3.52
N SER A 37 -11.59 7.03 -2.50
CA SER A 37 -12.14 8.27 -1.94
C SER A 37 -12.15 9.40 -2.98
N GLN A 38 -11.32 9.31 -4.02
CA GLN A 38 -11.25 10.22 -5.15
C GLN A 38 -10.94 9.44 -6.43
N SER A 39 -11.72 9.69 -7.49
CA SER A 39 -11.34 9.32 -8.85
C SER A 39 -10.17 10.19 -9.28
N THR A 40 -8.97 9.63 -9.34
CA THR A 40 -7.80 10.33 -9.88
C THR A 40 -7.68 9.98 -11.37
N SER A 41 -7.42 10.97 -12.23
CA SER A 41 -7.15 10.76 -13.66
C SER A 41 -5.72 10.23 -13.90
N ARG A 42 -5.24 9.36 -13.01
CA ARG A 42 -3.85 8.87 -13.00
C ARG A 42 -3.80 7.51 -13.69
N VAL A 43 -2.72 7.27 -14.41
CA VAL A 43 -2.41 5.95 -14.97
C VAL A 43 -1.74 5.12 -13.87
N PRO A 44 -2.27 3.93 -13.52
CA PRO A 44 -1.67 3.10 -12.50
C PRO A 44 -0.34 2.52 -13.00
N LEU A 45 0.74 2.79 -12.26
CA LEU A 45 2.01 2.09 -12.46
C LEU A 45 1.95 0.73 -11.77
N VAL A 46 1.53 -0.30 -12.50
CA VAL A 46 1.50 -1.67 -12.00
C VAL A 46 2.90 -2.27 -12.15
N ILE A 47 3.68 -2.22 -11.08
CA ILE A 47 4.91 -2.99 -10.98
C ILE A 47 4.51 -4.42 -10.61
N THR A 48 4.98 -5.40 -11.37
CA THR A 48 4.93 -6.79 -10.90
C THR A 48 5.66 -6.84 -9.56
N PHE A 49 5.02 -7.37 -8.52
CA PHE A 49 5.59 -7.51 -7.17
C PHE A 49 6.82 -8.44 -7.23
N SER A 50 7.95 -7.88 -7.63
CA SER A 50 9.26 -8.52 -7.58
C SER A 50 9.91 -8.13 -6.27
N GLY A 51 10.37 -9.12 -5.49
CA GLY A 51 11.11 -8.87 -4.25
C GLY A 51 12.45 -8.15 -4.45
N VAL A 52 12.87 -7.97 -5.70
CA VAL A 52 14.11 -7.29 -6.09
C VAL A 52 13.90 -5.78 -6.25
N VAL A 53 12.65 -5.33 -6.48
CA VAL A 53 12.35 -3.92 -6.75
C VAL A 53 11.89 -3.26 -5.45
N PRO A 54 12.52 -2.17 -5.02
CA PRO A 54 12.10 -1.44 -3.83
C PRO A 54 10.71 -0.81 -4.05
N ASN A 55 10.01 -0.51 -2.96
CA ASN A 55 8.67 0.09 -3.03
C ASN A 55 8.73 1.51 -3.62
N ILE A 56 8.49 1.61 -4.94
CA ILE A 56 8.58 2.86 -5.69
C ILE A 56 7.62 3.91 -5.11
N GLY A 57 6.40 3.53 -4.74
CA GLY A 57 5.44 4.46 -4.15
C GLY A 57 5.95 5.07 -2.83
N HIS A 58 6.66 4.28 -2.01
CA HIS A 58 7.30 4.81 -0.81
C HIS A 58 8.43 5.79 -1.14
N ILE A 59 9.28 5.46 -2.12
CA ILE A 59 10.37 6.33 -2.58
C ILE A 59 9.80 7.67 -3.08
N LEU A 60 8.79 7.63 -3.95
CA LEU A 60 8.19 8.83 -4.52
C LEU A 60 7.59 9.74 -3.43
N ARG A 61 6.85 9.18 -2.46
CA ARG A 61 6.32 9.97 -1.33
C ARG A 61 7.42 10.56 -0.46
N LYS A 62 8.50 9.81 -0.21
CA LYS A 62 9.64 10.28 0.58
C LYS A 62 10.34 11.48 -0.05
N HIS A 63 10.46 11.49 -1.38
CA HIS A 63 11.16 12.53 -2.13
C HIS A 63 10.22 13.58 -2.76
N LEU A 64 8.93 13.54 -2.43
CA LEU A 64 7.95 14.50 -2.95
C LEU A 64 8.29 15.94 -2.58
N ALA A 65 8.82 16.17 -1.38
CA ALA A 65 9.26 17.50 -0.96
C ALA A 65 10.39 18.06 -1.85
N THR A 66 11.32 17.19 -2.28
CA THR A 66 12.36 17.54 -3.26
C THR A 66 11.75 17.91 -4.61
N LEU A 67 10.74 17.14 -5.04
CA LEU A 67 9.98 17.45 -6.24
C LEU A 67 9.29 18.81 -6.12
N HIS A 68 8.65 19.11 -4.98
CA HIS A 68 7.89 20.33 -4.74
C HIS A 68 8.74 21.52 -4.27
N THR A 69 10.06 21.44 -4.40
CA THR A 69 10.95 22.53 -3.94
C THR A 69 10.82 23.78 -4.80
N SER A 70 10.51 23.64 -6.09
CA SER A 70 10.26 24.78 -6.99
C SER A 70 8.78 24.87 -7.37
N ASP A 71 8.28 26.09 -7.56
CA ASP A 71 6.88 26.29 -7.97
C ASP A 71 6.59 25.73 -9.36
N ARG A 72 7.59 25.75 -10.25
CA ARG A 72 7.53 25.06 -11.55
C ARG A 72 7.20 23.58 -11.37
N MET A 73 7.88 22.90 -10.46
CA MET A 73 7.69 21.46 -10.26
C MET A 73 6.41 21.15 -9.50
N LYS A 74 5.95 21.99 -8.58
CA LYS A 74 4.61 21.86 -7.99
C LYS A 74 3.50 21.93 -9.05
N ASN A 75 3.66 22.79 -10.05
CA ASN A 75 2.69 22.89 -11.15
C ASN A 75 2.70 21.67 -12.07
N VAL A 76 3.87 21.06 -12.27
CA VAL A 76 4.00 19.82 -13.07
C VAL A 76 3.50 18.60 -12.29
N PHE A 77 3.73 18.56 -10.98
CA PHE A 77 3.34 17.47 -10.09
C PHE A 77 2.41 17.98 -8.98
N PRO A 78 1.16 18.35 -9.29
CA PRO A 78 0.27 18.96 -8.30
C PRO A 78 -0.21 17.99 -7.23
N GLU A 79 -0.15 16.68 -7.50
CA GLU A 79 -0.69 15.65 -6.60
C GLU A 79 0.37 14.65 -6.15
N SER A 80 0.26 14.18 -4.90
CA SER A 80 1.11 13.11 -4.39
C SER A 80 0.81 11.76 -5.07
N PRO A 81 1.84 10.96 -5.39
CA PRO A 81 1.68 9.59 -5.87
C PRO A 81 1.17 8.61 -4.81
#